data_AF-A0A4D7BYU7-F1
#
_entry.id   AF-A0A4D7BYU7-F1
#
_cell.length_a   1.000
_cell.length_b   1.000
_cell.length_c   1.000
_cell.angle_alpha   90.00
_cell.angle_beta   90.00
_cell.angle_gamma   90.00
#
_symmetry.space_group_name_H-M   'P 1'
#
loop_
_entity.id
_entity.type
_entity.pdbx_description
1 polymer ?
#
loop_
_entity_poly.entity_id
_entity_poly.type
_entity_poly.pdbx_seq_one_letter_code
_entity_poly.pdbx_strand_id
1 'polypeptide(L)'
;MCKQHGIDPVFVVQPDGKYRADWPLVGARHVYDVNGKPGDKKAVVCDALEDALLAASDYPHSYPHSWRSKAKLIFRCTPQWFVPMDRATPPPPSAVPSRAGEDGGG
;
A
#
# COMPACT_ATOMS: atom_id res chain seq x y z
N MET A 1 13.63 -8.08 -7.80
CA MET A 1 14.51 -8.72 -6.81
C MET A 1 13.95 -10.07 -6.35
N CYS A 2 13.15 -10.18 -5.28
CA CYS A 2 12.76 -11.49 -4.70
C CYS A 2 12.11 -12.47 -5.70
N LYS A 3 11.18 -12.01 -6.55
CA LYS A 3 10.55 -12.83 -7.61
C LYS A 3 11.54 -13.44 -8.60
N GLN A 4 12.63 -12.73 -8.92
CA GLN A 4 13.66 -13.24 -9.85
C GLN A 4 14.48 -14.38 -9.24
N HIS A 5 14.46 -14.50 -7.91
CA HIS A 5 15.16 -15.55 -7.15
C HIS A 5 14.20 -16.61 -6.59
N GLY A 6 12.94 -16.65 -7.04
CA GLY A 6 11.96 -17.65 -6.62
C GLY A 6 11.51 -17.53 -5.15
N ILE A 7 11.65 -16.35 -4.54
CA ILE A 7 11.21 -16.10 -3.17
C ILE A 7 9.79 -15.55 -3.19
N ASP A 8 8.85 -16.35 -2.68
CA ASP A 8 7.45 -15.98 -2.58
C ASP A 8 7.17 -14.99 -1.44
N PRO A 9 6.18 -14.08 -1.61
CA PRO A 9 5.82 -13.13 -0.58
C PRO A 9 5.11 -13.82 0.59
N VAL A 10 5.51 -13.46 1.82
CA VAL A 10 4.83 -13.89 3.04
C VAL A 10 3.88 -12.79 3.52
N PHE A 11 2.58 -13.11 3.63
CA PHE A 11 1.56 -12.17 4.08
C PHE A 11 1.34 -12.25 5.59
N VAL A 12 1.95 -11.32 6.32
CA VAL A 12 1.93 -11.31 7.79
C VAL A 12 0.88 -10.37 8.39
N VAL A 13 0.40 -9.38 7.62
CA VAL A 13 -0.59 -8.38 8.05
C VAL A 13 -1.95 -8.64 7.41
N GLN A 14 -2.98 -8.67 8.24
CA GLN A 14 -4.38 -8.94 7.89
C GLN A 14 -5.10 -7.70 7.33
N PRO A 15 -6.31 -7.87 6.75
CA PRO A 15 -7.17 -6.79 6.25
C PRO A 15 -7.36 -5.61 7.20
N ASP A 16 -7.47 -5.88 8.50
CA ASP A 16 -7.70 -4.92 9.58
C ASP A 16 -6.42 -4.20 10.06
N GLY A 17 -5.27 -4.47 9.44
CA GLY A 17 -4.00 -3.86 9.82
C GLY A 17 -3.38 -4.46 11.08
N LYS A 18 -3.80 -5.66 11.49
CA LYS A 18 -3.15 -6.45 12.55
C LYS A 18 -2.22 -7.50 11.97
N TYR A 19 -1.17 -7.86 12.71
CA TYR A 19 -0.42 -9.07 12.42
C TYR A 19 -1.30 -10.31 12.60
N ARG A 20 -1.01 -11.38 11.86
CA ARG A 20 -1.61 -12.70 12.10
C ARG A 20 -1.40 -13.13 13.56
N ALA A 21 -2.38 -13.80 14.15
CA ALA A 21 -2.33 -14.18 15.56
C ALA A 21 -1.15 -15.11 15.90
N ASP A 22 -0.77 -15.97 14.96
CA ASP A 22 0.33 -16.92 15.08
C ASP A 22 1.71 -16.33 14.72
N TRP A 23 1.78 -15.05 14.37
CA TRP A 23 3.06 -14.42 14.04
C TRP A 23 3.87 -14.14 15.31
N PRO A 24 5.15 -14.60 15.38
CA PRO A 24 5.97 -14.41 16.57
C PRO A 24 6.10 -12.95 16.99
N LEU A 25 6.23 -12.72 18.30
CA LEU A 25 6.48 -11.43 18.99
C LEU A 25 5.34 -10.39 18.94
N VAL A 26 4.66 -10.26 17.79
CA VAL A 26 3.70 -9.17 17.53
C VAL A 26 2.31 -9.64 17.12
N GLY A 27 2.04 -10.95 17.23
CA GLY A 27 0.78 -11.55 16.82
C GLY A 27 -0.45 -10.83 17.38
N ALA A 28 -1.47 -10.68 16.53
CA ALA A 28 -2.72 -9.95 16.79
C ALA A 28 -2.60 -8.45 17.15
N ARG A 29 -1.39 -7.87 17.19
CA ARG A 29 -1.20 -6.43 17.41
C ARG A 29 -1.38 -5.65 16.12
N HIS A 30 -1.86 -4.41 16.21
CA HIS A 30 -1.93 -3.51 15.05
C HIS A 30 -0.55 -2.99 14.63
N VAL A 31 -0.33 -2.79 13.32
CA VAL A 31 0.87 -2.15 12.77
C VAL A 31 0.98 -0.69 13.23
N TYR A 32 -0.11 0.07 13.17
CA TYR A 32 -0.26 1.40 13.76
C TYR A 32 -1.41 1.38 14.75
N ASP A 33 -1.26 2.01 15.91
CA ASP A 33 -2.40 2.18 16.81
C ASP A 33 -3.47 3.10 16.18
N VAL A 34 -4.65 3.16 16.81
CA VAL A 34 -5.75 4.03 16.36
C VAL A 34 -5.39 5.52 16.30
N ASN A 35 -4.29 5.92 16.96
CA ASN A 35 -3.75 7.28 17.00
C ASN A 35 -2.58 7.49 16.02
N GLY A 36 -2.26 6.50 15.17
CA GLY A 36 -1.17 6.57 14.18
C GLY A 36 0.25 6.48 14.76
N LYS A 37 0.38 6.16 16.06
CA LYS A 37 1.68 5.84 16.68
C LYS A 37 2.05 4.39 16.37
N PRO A 38 3.34 4.09 16.23
CA PRO A 38 3.79 2.71 16.31
C PRO A 38 3.54 2.28 17.76
N GLY A 39 2.39 1.66 18.07
CA GLY A 39 2.17 1.06 19.40
C GLY A 39 3.33 0.13 19.77
N ASP A 40 3.49 -0.23 21.06
CA ASP A 40 4.61 -0.86 21.82
C ASP A 40 5.56 -1.90 21.15
N LYS A 41 5.31 -2.26 19.90
CA LYS A 41 6.08 -3.15 19.02
C LYS A 41 7.54 -2.74 18.82
N LYS A 42 7.87 -1.44 18.73
CA LYS A 42 9.27 -1.02 18.55
C LYS A 42 10.10 -1.52 19.73
N ALA A 43 9.60 -1.32 20.95
CA ALA A 43 10.23 -1.84 22.16
C ALA A 43 10.31 -3.37 22.13
N VAL A 44 9.18 -4.07 21.91
CA VAL A 44 9.16 -5.54 21.91
C VAL A 44 10.10 -6.17 20.86
N VAL A 45 10.21 -5.58 19.68
CA VAL A 45 11.13 -6.08 18.63
C VAL A 45 12.57 -5.74 18.96
N CYS A 46 12.86 -4.53 19.46
CA CYS A 46 14.21 -4.16 19.87
C CYS A 46 14.70 -5.03 21.05
N ASP A 47 13.86 -5.26 22.05
CA ASP A 47 14.15 -6.10 23.21
C ASP A 47 14.43 -7.55 22.78
N ALA A 48 13.65 -8.09 21.85
CA ALA A 48 13.81 -9.45 21.35
C ALA A 48 15.05 -9.67 20.47
N LEU A 49 15.70 -8.59 19.99
CA LEU A 49 16.89 -8.70 19.15
C LEU A 49 18.19 -8.79 19.96
N GLU A 50 18.18 -8.48 21.26
CA GLU A 50 19.31 -8.64 22.18
C GLU A 50 20.67 -8.26 21.54
N ASP A 51 21.62 -9.20 21.47
CA ASP A 51 22.97 -9.02 20.91
C ASP A 51 23.01 -8.85 19.38
N ALA A 52 21.89 -9.04 18.68
CA ALA A 52 21.77 -8.83 17.25
C ALA A 52 21.43 -7.37 16.87
N LEU A 53 21.06 -6.52 17.84
CA LEU A 53 20.73 -5.10 17.59
C LEU A 53 21.97 -4.21 17.75
N LEU A 54 22.53 -3.75 16.62
CA LEU A 54 23.72 -2.88 16.65
C LEU A 54 23.40 -1.43 17.09
N ALA A 55 22.28 -0.86 16.63
CA ALA A 55 21.87 0.50 16.96
C ALA A 55 20.38 0.71 16.71
N ALA A 56 19.74 1.57 17.51
CA ALA A 56 18.37 2.01 17.32
C ALA A 56 18.26 3.54 17.51
N SER A 57 17.73 4.22 16.51
CA SER A 57 17.50 5.67 16.53
C SER A 57 16.22 6.04 15.78
N ASP A 58 15.72 7.24 16.01
CA ASP A 58 14.62 7.79 15.22
C ASP A 58 15.16 8.49 13.97
N TYR A 59 14.52 8.24 12.82
CA TYR A 59 14.95 8.76 11.53
C TYR A 59 13.82 9.56 10.84
N PRO A 60 13.92 10.89 10.76
CA PRO A 60 12.91 11.72 10.12
C PRO A 60 12.97 11.57 8.60
N HIS A 61 11.85 11.19 7.99
CA HIS A 61 11.72 11.05 6.55
C HIS A 61 10.26 11.25 6.11
N SER A 62 10.06 11.48 4.82
CA SER A 62 8.72 11.54 4.23
C SER A 62 8.13 10.13 4.13
N TYR A 63 6.95 9.93 4.72
CA TYR A 63 6.22 8.66 4.69
C TYR A 63 4.90 8.84 3.92
N PRO A 64 4.44 7.85 3.12
CA PRO A 64 3.19 7.97 2.38
C PRO A 64 1.97 7.94 3.32
N HIS A 65 1.02 8.83 3.05
CA HIS A 65 -0.23 8.93 3.80
C HIS A 65 -1.43 8.85 2.85
N SER A 66 -2.55 8.32 3.37
CA SER A 66 -3.82 8.34 2.65
C SER A 66 -4.20 9.77 2.30
N TRP A 67 -4.47 10.02 1.02
CA TRP A 67 -4.82 11.35 0.54
C TRP A 67 -6.08 11.91 1.21
N ARG A 68 -7.02 11.01 1.58
CA ARG A 68 -8.28 11.34 2.23
C ARG A 68 -8.14 11.46 3.75
N SER A 69 -7.86 10.37 4.46
CA SER A 69 -7.85 10.35 5.94
C SER A 69 -6.56 10.84 6.57
N LYS A 70 -5.49 11.02 5.78
CA LYS A 70 -4.13 11.33 6.25
C LYS A 70 -3.51 10.25 7.14
N ALA A 71 -4.11 9.07 7.27
CA ALA A 71 -3.51 7.94 7.97
C ALA A 71 -2.28 7.39 7.23
N LYS A 72 -1.29 6.86 7.97
CA LYS A 72 -0.09 6.21 7.39
C LYS A 72 -0.48 4.98 6.59
N LEU A 73 0.17 4.78 5.44
CA LEU A 73 -0.07 3.61 4.59
C LEU A 73 0.83 2.43 4.95
N ILE A 74 0.34 1.22 4.68
CA ILE A 74 1.12 -0.02 4.66
C ILE A 74 0.97 -0.68 3.29
N PHE A 75 2.01 -1.34 2.81
CA PHE A 75 1.96 -2.11 1.59
C PHE A 75 1.55 -3.55 1.89
N ARG A 76 0.52 -4.04 1.19
CA ARG A 76 0.07 -5.43 1.26
C ARG A 76 -0.26 -5.88 -0.16
N CYS A 77 0.07 -7.11 -0.53
CA CYS A 77 -0.41 -7.67 -1.78
C CYS A 77 -1.80 -8.25 -1.53
N THR A 78 -2.79 -7.70 -2.24
CA THR A 78 -4.15 -8.25 -2.32
C THR A 78 -4.46 -8.52 -3.78
N PRO A 79 -5.29 -9.52 -4.10
CA PRO A 79 -5.81 -9.68 -5.45
C PRO A 79 -6.49 -8.38 -5.89
N GLN A 80 -6.10 -7.85 -7.04
CA GLN A 80 -6.63 -6.61 -7.58
C GLN A 80 -6.61 -6.66 -9.10
N TRP A 81 -7.56 -5.95 -9.71
CA TRP A 81 -7.61 -5.77 -11.15
C TRP A 81 -6.65 -4.66 -11.57
N PHE A 82 -5.86 -4.92 -12.60
CA PHE A 82 -4.91 -3.97 -13.16
C PHE A 82 -5.18 -3.79 -14.65
N VAL A 83 -5.03 -2.55 -15.12
CA VAL A 83 -4.97 -2.22 -16.55
C VAL A 83 -3.50 -2.03 -16.91
N PRO A 84 -2.98 -2.69 -17.95
CA PRO A 84 -1.59 -2.49 -18.39
C PRO A 84 -1.41 -1.06 -18.92
N MET A 85 -0.57 -0.27 -18.27
CA MET A 85 -0.28 1.13 -18.62
C MET A 85 0.93 1.26 -19.56
N ASP A 86 1.68 0.19 -19.72
CA ASP A 86 2.87 0.05 -20.57
C ASP A 86 2.52 -0.33 -22.02
N ARG A 87 1.25 -0.60 -22.30
CA ARG A 87 0.74 -0.89 -23.65
C ARG A 87 0.10 0.37 -24.22
N ALA A 88 0.33 0.60 -25.52
CA ALA A 88 -0.34 1.67 -26.24
C ALA A 88 -1.86 1.46 -26.17
N THR A 89 -2.57 2.43 -25.59
CA THR A 89 -4.03 2.45 -25.61
C THR A 89 -4.48 2.73 -27.05
N PRO A 90 -5.36 1.91 -27.66
CA PRO A 90 -5.93 2.27 -28.95
C PRO A 90 -6.64 3.62 -28.84
N PRO A 91 -6.58 4.46 -29.88
CA PRO A 91 -7.22 5.77 -29.84
C PRO A 91 -8.72 5.59 -29.58
N PRO A 92 -9.35 6.52 -28.84
CA PRO A 92 -10.79 6.47 -28.67
C PRO A 92 -11.48 6.51 -30.04
N PRO A 93 -12.62 5.81 -30.23
CA PRO A 93 -13.38 5.90 -31.46
C PRO A 93 -13.68 7.38 -31.73
N SER A 94 -13.40 7.82 -32.97
CA SER A 94 -13.44 9.23 -33.36
C SER A 94 -14.76 9.88 -32.92
N ALA A 95 -14.64 11.06 -32.32
CA ALA A 95 -15.75 11.86 -31.83
C ALA A 95 -16.94 11.85 -32.79
N VAL A 96 -18.14 11.70 -32.21
CA VAL A 96 -19.44 11.76 -32.88
C VAL A 96 -19.44 12.95 -33.87
N PRO A 97 -19.79 12.76 -35.16
CA PRO A 97 -19.81 13.87 -36.10
C PRO A 97 -20.74 14.96 -35.58
N SER A 98 -20.19 16.16 -35.43
CA SER A 98 -20.95 17.37 -35.07
C SER A 98 -22.12 17.50 -36.05
N ARG A 99 -23.36 17.62 -35.53
CA ARG A 99 -24.55 17.85 -36.35
C ARG A 99 -24.30 19.07 -37.25
N ALA A 100 -24.23 18.83 -38.55
CA ALA A 100 -24.21 19.88 -39.56
C ALA A 100 -25.52 20.67 -39.46
N GLY A 101 -25.43 21.99 -39.65
CA GLY A 101 -26.48 22.96 -39.37
C GLY A 101 -27.82 22.66 -40.04
N GLU A 102 -28.89 22.96 -39.30
CA GLU A 102 -30.20 23.25 -39.85
C GLU A 102 -30.24 24.74 -40.20
N ASP A 103 -29.81 25.08 -41.41
CA ASP A 103 -30.29 26.27 -42.11
C ASP A 103 -31.68 25.94 -42.65
N GLY A 104 -32.70 26.63 -42.15
CA GLY A 104 -34.09 26.50 -42.60
C GLY A 104 -34.79 27.84 -42.50
N GLY A 105 -34.77 28.61 -43.59
CA GLY A 105 -35.45 29.89 -43.72
C GLY A 105 -36.98 29.80 -43.74
N GLY A 106 -37.60 30.95 -43.48
CA GLY A 106 -39.04 31.21 -43.53
C GLY A 106 -39.37 32.49 -42.80
#